data_AF-A0A1Y2CEF0-F1
#
_entry.id   AF-A0A1Y2CEF0-F1
#
_cell.length_a   1.000
_cell.length_b   1.000
_cell.length_c   1.000
_cell.angle_alpha   90.00
_cell.angle_beta   90.00
_cell.angle_gamma   90.00
#
_symmetry.space_group_name_H-M   'P 1'
#
loop_
_entity.id
_entity.type
_entity.pdbx_description
1 polymer ?
#
loop_
_entity_poly.entity_id
_entity_poly.type
_entity_poly.pdbx_seq_one_letter_code
_entity_poly.pdbx_strand_id
1 'polypeptide(L)'
;MKKIQTLNRFSENTGTCFGKNFKSIPYGFFSQFQDSFFYANVIQFLIVGFLYLYVGNGRYWHLLLIASVAGFFGAILENGTVAYLCQKDNRNMDIPSIVIPFLIDEFFWTSCQYSVPFLNLIKMKAFAKGKFANIVRYTIIGLFVPFLFFRFFIGYERMMKGYLIDEKISSLHGYAFGVLAIADFICTVSIFYFVRKHNNQLSYSTSNISEYIKNSSYTTLIAVDIVGFSLSILDIITNSGVVEDYIPSTITIPFQCFMSNFILILSVDALIFKYGGNNSHKGSTTFKCKSINKNKNDISDEVNSTASSSYVVYC
;
A
#
# COMPACT_ATOMS: atom_id res chain seq x y z
N MET A 1 -16.58 -39.28 -8.77
CA MET A 1 -15.12 -39.34 -9.03
C MET A 1 -14.75 -38.18 -9.95
N LYS A 2 -14.22 -37.07 -9.40
CA LYS A 2 -13.61 -36.00 -10.22
C LYS A 2 -12.37 -36.63 -10.90
N LYS A 3 -12.32 -36.65 -12.24
CA LYS A 3 -11.08 -36.99 -12.96
C LYS A 3 -10.00 -36.02 -12.45
N ILE A 4 -8.86 -36.55 -11.99
CA ILE A 4 -7.68 -35.74 -11.69
C ILE A 4 -7.20 -35.21 -13.05
N GLN A 5 -7.73 -34.05 -13.45
CA GLN A 5 -7.23 -33.32 -14.60
C GLN A 5 -5.84 -32.82 -14.23
N THR A 6 -4.82 -33.28 -14.94
CA THR A 6 -3.48 -32.74 -14.82
C THR A 6 -3.53 -31.26 -15.21
N LEU A 7 -3.48 -30.37 -14.22
CA LEU A 7 -3.46 -28.92 -14.41
C LEU A 7 -2.19 -28.54 -15.15
N ASN A 8 -2.34 -27.80 -16.25
CA ASN A 8 -1.25 -27.25 -17.06
C ASN A 8 -1.48 -25.72 -17.21
N ARG A 9 -0.45 -24.94 -17.53
CA ARG A 9 -0.48 -23.47 -17.71
C ARG A 9 -1.49 -22.96 -18.74
N PHE A 10 -1.96 -23.84 -19.64
CA PHE A 10 -2.99 -23.56 -20.64
C PHE A 10 -4.41 -23.94 -20.20
N SER A 11 -4.57 -24.50 -19.00
CA SER A 11 -5.89 -24.83 -18.46
C SER A 11 -6.59 -23.57 -17.96
N GLU A 12 -7.91 -23.52 -18.15
CA GLU A 12 -8.77 -22.41 -17.74
C GLU A 12 -8.59 -22.06 -16.26
N ASN A 13 -8.52 -23.08 -15.41
CA ASN A 13 -8.41 -22.94 -13.95
C ASN A 13 -7.12 -22.24 -13.49
N THR A 14 -6.05 -22.27 -14.30
CA THR A 14 -4.75 -21.66 -13.91
C THR A 14 -4.63 -20.18 -14.31
N GLY A 15 -5.56 -19.66 -15.11
CA GLY A 15 -5.62 -18.25 -15.52
C GLY A 15 -4.39 -17.69 -16.24
N THR A 16 -3.40 -18.53 -16.56
CA THR A 16 -2.07 -18.06 -16.98
C THR A 16 -2.00 -17.86 -18.49
N CYS A 17 -2.17 -18.93 -19.27
CA CYS A 17 -2.14 -18.90 -20.75
C CYS A 17 -3.46 -19.29 -21.42
N PHE A 18 -4.52 -19.59 -20.66
CA PHE A 18 -5.81 -19.91 -21.26
C PHE A 18 -6.34 -18.74 -22.11
N GLY A 19 -6.73 -19.03 -23.36
CA GLY A 19 -7.17 -18.01 -24.32
C GLY A 19 -6.06 -17.09 -24.86
N LYS A 20 -4.83 -17.14 -24.32
CA LYS A 20 -3.70 -16.31 -24.77
C LYS A 20 -2.85 -17.08 -25.78
N ASN A 21 -2.61 -16.49 -26.94
CA ASN A 21 -1.80 -17.09 -28.01
C ASN A 21 -0.93 -16.05 -28.69
N PHE A 22 0.15 -15.66 -28.01
CA PHE A 22 1.00 -14.57 -28.49
C PHE A 22 1.87 -15.01 -29.66
N LYS A 23 1.93 -14.16 -30.69
CA LYS A 23 2.80 -14.36 -31.86
C LYS A 23 4.27 -14.06 -31.55
N SER A 24 4.54 -13.17 -30.60
CA SER A 24 5.89 -12.77 -30.20
C SER A 24 5.85 -12.21 -28.77
N ILE A 25 7.01 -12.18 -28.07
CA ILE A 25 7.12 -11.63 -26.71
C ILE A 25 6.62 -10.17 -26.65
N PRO A 26 7.07 -9.26 -27.55
CA PRO A 26 6.64 -7.86 -27.46
C PRO A 26 5.13 -7.71 -27.63
N TYR A 27 4.55 -8.44 -28.59
CA TYR A 27 3.10 -8.44 -28.79
C TYR A 27 2.35 -8.95 -27.55
N GLY A 28 2.82 -10.04 -26.94
CA GLY A 28 2.26 -10.57 -25.71
C GLY A 28 2.34 -9.58 -24.56
N PHE A 29 3.50 -8.96 -24.36
CA PHE A 29 3.71 -7.99 -23.29
C PHE A 29 2.79 -6.77 -23.44
N PHE A 30 2.73 -6.17 -24.63
CA PHE A 30 1.83 -5.04 -24.86
C PHE A 30 0.35 -5.42 -24.79
N SER A 31 -0.02 -6.66 -25.12
CA SER A 31 -1.40 -7.11 -24.93
C SER A 31 -1.80 -7.23 -23.45
N GLN A 32 -0.84 -7.48 -22.55
CA GLN A 32 -1.11 -7.50 -21.11
C GLN A 32 -1.43 -6.13 -20.52
N PHE A 33 -1.19 -5.01 -21.22
CA PHE A 33 -1.65 -3.68 -20.76
C PHE A 33 -3.17 -3.55 -20.69
N GLN A 34 -3.91 -4.46 -21.34
CA GLN A 34 -5.37 -4.55 -21.17
C GLN A 34 -5.76 -5.11 -19.80
N ASP A 35 -4.83 -5.75 -19.09
CA ASP A 35 -5.03 -6.18 -17.71
C ASP A 35 -5.08 -4.94 -16.80
N SER A 36 -6.17 -4.85 -16.05
CA SER A 36 -6.41 -3.75 -15.12
C SER A 36 -5.32 -3.66 -14.04
N PHE A 37 -4.75 -4.79 -13.63
CA PHE A 37 -3.70 -4.82 -12.60
C PHE A 37 -2.37 -4.25 -13.09
N PHE A 38 -1.97 -4.62 -14.30
CA PHE A 38 -0.73 -4.11 -14.87
C PHE A 38 -0.85 -2.60 -15.13
N TYR A 39 -1.96 -2.19 -15.75
CA TYR A 39 -2.22 -0.78 -16.04
C TYR A 39 -2.25 0.07 -14.76
N ALA A 40 -2.92 -0.41 -13.71
CA ALA A 40 -2.98 0.30 -12.42
C ALA A 40 -1.58 0.54 -11.83
N ASN A 41 -0.69 -0.45 -11.84
CA ASN A 41 0.67 -0.30 -11.31
C ASN A 41 1.53 0.67 -12.13
N VAL A 42 1.36 0.72 -13.45
CA VAL A 42 2.03 1.70 -14.33
C VAL A 42 1.58 3.12 -13.97
N ILE A 43 0.27 3.36 -13.90
CA ILE A 43 -0.28 4.67 -13.56
C ILE A 43 0.11 5.09 -12.14
N GLN A 44 0.07 4.15 -11.19
CA GLN A 44 0.49 4.38 -9.81
C GLN A 44 1.95 4.81 -9.74
N PHE A 45 2.86 4.14 -10.45
CA PHE A 45 4.27 4.55 -10.50
C PHE A 45 4.45 5.97 -11.07
N LEU A 46 3.80 6.29 -12.19
CA LEU A 46 3.91 7.60 -12.81
C LEU A 46 3.39 8.73 -11.91
N ILE A 47 2.20 8.55 -11.32
CA ILE A 47 1.58 9.58 -10.47
C ILE A 47 2.37 9.73 -9.17
N VAL A 48 2.71 8.64 -8.49
CA VAL A 48 3.45 8.71 -7.23
C VAL A 48 4.87 9.27 -7.45
N GLY A 49 5.52 8.91 -8.56
CA GLY A 49 6.79 9.49 -8.97
C GLY A 49 6.69 11.00 -9.19
N PHE A 50 5.65 11.46 -9.91
CA PHE A 50 5.39 12.88 -10.09
C PHE A 50 5.15 13.58 -8.75
N LEU A 51 4.28 13.04 -7.89
CA LEU A 51 4.00 13.61 -6.56
C LEU A 51 5.27 13.68 -5.70
N TYR A 52 6.13 12.66 -5.73
CA TYR A 52 7.39 12.66 -4.99
C TYR A 52 8.29 13.84 -5.40
N LEU A 53 8.44 14.08 -6.72
CA LEU A 53 9.29 15.13 -7.26
C LEU A 53 8.81 16.55 -6.89
N TYR A 54 7.49 16.79 -6.90
CA TYR A 54 6.93 18.13 -6.70
C TYR A 54 6.51 18.43 -5.26
N VAL A 55 6.05 17.41 -4.53
CA VAL A 55 5.49 17.59 -3.19
C VAL A 55 6.59 17.54 -2.14
N GLY A 56 7.57 16.63 -2.24
CA GLY A 56 8.81 16.69 -1.47
C GLY A 56 9.27 15.37 -0.82
N ASN A 57 10.51 15.38 -0.31
CA ASN A 57 11.31 14.21 0.09
C ASN A 57 11.10 13.71 1.54
N GLY A 58 9.86 13.62 2.01
CA GLY A 58 9.56 13.07 3.34
C GLY A 58 9.78 11.56 3.42
N ARG A 59 10.01 11.01 4.63
CA ARG A 59 10.11 9.55 4.85
C ARG A 59 8.88 8.79 4.34
N TYR A 60 7.70 9.38 4.52
CA TYR A 60 6.43 8.83 4.03
C TYR A 60 6.39 8.78 2.49
N TRP A 61 6.74 9.89 1.83
CA TRP A 61 6.81 9.98 0.36
C TRP A 61 7.86 9.04 -0.23
N HIS A 62 9.00 8.87 0.44
CA HIS A 62 10.03 7.93 0.02
C HIS A 62 9.55 6.49 0.05
N LEU A 63 8.82 6.10 1.11
CA LEU A 63 8.25 4.76 1.21
C LEU A 63 7.16 4.52 0.15
N LEU A 64 6.30 5.51 -0.12
CA LEU A 64 5.32 5.44 -1.22
C LEU A 64 6.00 5.24 -2.58
N LEU A 65 7.09 5.96 -2.85
CA LEU A 65 7.85 5.82 -4.08
C LEU A 65 8.48 4.45 -4.21
N ILE A 66 9.11 3.94 -3.14
CA ILE A 66 9.68 2.58 -3.15
C ILE A 66 8.59 1.54 -3.42
N ALA A 67 7.43 1.69 -2.78
CA ALA A 67 6.29 0.79 -2.98
C ALA A 67 5.78 0.81 -4.43
N SER A 68 5.60 2.00 -5.02
CA SER A 68 5.12 2.13 -6.40
C SER A 68 6.13 1.63 -7.43
N VAL A 69 7.43 1.87 -7.22
CA VAL A 69 8.52 1.33 -8.03
C VAL A 69 8.56 -0.19 -7.94
N ALA A 70 8.45 -0.75 -6.73
CA ALA A 70 8.41 -2.20 -6.55
C ALA A 70 7.20 -2.83 -7.25
N GLY A 71 6.00 -2.27 -7.08
CA GLY A 71 4.78 -2.74 -7.76
C GLY A 71 4.90 -2.68 -9.28
N PHE A 72 5.52 -1.63 -9.84
CA PHE A 72 5.78 -1.52 -11.27
C PHE A 72 6.74 -2.60 -11.79
N PHE A 73 7.87 -2.82 -11.10
CA PHE A 73 8.82 -3.87 -11.50
C PHE A 73 8.24 -5.28 -11.35
N GLY A 74 7.47 -5.54 -10.30
CA GLY A 74 6.74 -6.81 -10.15
C GLY A 74 5.77 -7.02 -11.31
N ALA A 75 4.93 -6.02 -11.60
CA ALA A 75 3.99 -6.12 -12.71
C ALA A 75 4.69 -6.32 -14.08
N ILE A 76 5.84 -5.69 -14.34
CA ILE A 76 6.64 -5.95 -15.55
C ILE A 76 7.14 -7.40 -15.58
N LEU A 77 7.69 -7.90 -14.47
CA LEU A 77 8.24 -9.25 -14.41
C LEU A 77 7.16 -10.30 -14.58
N GLU A 78 6.03 -10.18 -13.89
CA GLU A 78 4.90 -11.11 -14.00
C GLU A 78 4.36 -11.15 -15.43
N ASN A 79 4.00 -9.98 -15.99
CA ASN A 79 3.40 -9.88 -17.33
C ASN A 79 4.38 -10.19 -18.45
N GLY A 80 5.67 -9.84 -18.30
CA GLY A 80 6.74 -10.22 -19.21
C GLY A 80 6.95 -11.73 -19.23
N THR A 81 6.89 -12.37 -18.07
CA THR A 81 7.01 -13.83 -17.95
C THR A 81 5.80 -14.53 -18.57
N VAL A 82 4.59 -14.05 -18.33
CA VAL A 82 3.37 -14.55 -19.00
C VAL A 82 3.46 -14.39 -20.51
N ALA A 83 3.93 -13.24 -21.00
CA ALA A 83 4.12 -13.01 -22.44
C ALA A 83 5.12 -13.96 -23.08
N TYR A 84 6.17 -14.34 -22.35
CA TYR A 84 7.15 -15.33 -22.77
C TYR A 84 6.58 -16.77 -22.76
N LEU A 85 5.88 -17.14 -21.68
CA LEU A 85 5.33 -18.49 -21.52
C LEU A 85 4.18 -18.79 -22.49
N CYS A 86 3.31 -17.81 -22.75
CA CYS A 86 2.08 -18.00 -23.53
C CYS A 86 2.29 -17.81 -25.06
N GLN A 87 3.50 -18.06 -25.54
CA GLN A 87 3.79 -18.12 -26.97
C GLN A 87 3.24 -19.38 -27.62
N LYS A 88 2.86 -19.28 -28.89
CA LYS A 88 2.35 -20.42 -29.67
C LYS A 88 3.35 -21.58 -29.75
N ASP A 89 4.64 -21.28 -29.84
CA ASP A 89 5.70 -22.28 -29.97
C ASP A 89 5.93 -23.08 -28.68
N ASN A 90 5.57 -22.51 -27.53
CA ASN A 90 5.71 -23.13 -26.21
C ASN A 90 4.53 -24.02 -25.81
N ARG A 91 3.50 -24.14 -26.66
CA ARG A 91 2.28 -24.91 -26.38
C ARG A 91 2.48 -26.43 -26.40
N ASN A 92 3.44 -26.89 -27.20
CA ASN A 92 3.75 -28.33 -27.36
C ASN A 92 4.87 -28.82 -26.43
N MET A 93 5.44 -27.94 -25.60
CA MET A 93 6.44 -28.34 -24.59
C MET A 93 5.72 -28.76 -23.31
N ASP A 94 5.48 -30.07 -23.17
CA ASP A 94 4.86 -30.70 -21.98
C ASP A 94 5.77 -30.75 -20.74
N ILE A 95 6.92 -30.07 -20.77
CA ILE A 95 7.90 -30.12 -19.67
C ILE A 95 7.60 -29.00 -18.67
N PRO A 96 7.53 -29.29 -17.35
CA PRO A 96 7.49 -28.26 -16.32
C PRO A 96 8.80 -27.47 -16.36
N SER A 97 8.78 -26.34 -17.06
CA SER A 97 9.89 -25.41 -17.09
C SER A 97 9.90 -24.64 -15.78
N ILE A 98 10.95 -24.78 -14.98
CA ILE A 98 11.18 -23.94 -13.79
C ILE A 98 11.17 -22.48 -14.24
N VAL A 99 10.25 -21.67 -13.67
CA VAL A 99 10.05 -20.26 -14.03
C VAL A 99 10.59 -19.37 -12.91
N ILE A 100 11.90 -19.17 -12.88
CA ILE A 100 12.60 -18.34 -11.88
C ILE A 100 12.00 -16.93 -11.72
N PRO A 101 11.59 -16.22 -12.80
CA PRO A 101 11.04 -14.88 -12.67
C PRO A 101 9.87 -14.75 -11.68
N PHE A 102 9.00 -15.76 -11.54
CA PHE A 102 7.89 -15.72 -10.58
C PHE A 102 8.33 -15.68 -9.12
N LEU A 103 9.48 -16.27 -8.78
CA LEU A 103 10.01 -16.18 -7.42
C LEU A 103 10.58 -14.78 -7.14
N ILE A 104 11.27 -14.19 -8.12
CA ILE A 104 11.81 -12.83 -8.01
C ILE A 104 10.67 -11.81 -7.93
N ASP A 105 9.60 -12.03 -8.68
CA ASP A 105 8.41 -11.20 -8.68
C ASP A 105 7.78 -11.07 -7.29
N GLU A 106 7.70 -12.16 -6.51
CA GLU A 106 7.17 -12.11 -5.15
C GLU A 106 7.98 -11.20 -4.20
N PHE A 107 9.27 -10.98 -4.44
CA PHE A 107 10.06 -10.01 -3.66
C PHE A 107 9.57 -8.58 -3.88
N PHE A 108 9.24 -8.25 -5.13
CA PHE A 108 8.68 -6.95 -5.50
C PHE A 108 7.26 -6.78 -4.96
N TRP A 109 6.41 -7.81 -5.08
CA TRP A 109 5.06 -7.79 -4.48
C TRP A 109 5.09 -7.67 -2.97
N THR A 110 5.99 -8.38 -2.30
CA THR A 110 6.17 -8.29 -0.83
C THR A 110 6.51 -6.87 -0.42
N SER A 111 7.45 -6.23 -1.12
CA SER A 111 7.87 -4.86 -0.84
C SER A 111 6.75 -3.85 -1.10
N CYS A 112 5.99 -4.03 -2.19
CA CYS A 112 4.86 -3.17 -2.54
C CYS A 112 3.72 -3.28 -1.51
N GLN A 113 3.26 -4.50 -1.20
CA GLN A 113 2.08 -4.72 -0.36
C GLN A 113 2.34 -4.43 1.11
N TYR A 114 3.47 -4.91 1.67
CA TYR A 114 3.76 -4.72 3.08
C TYR A 114 4.18 -3.28 3.43
N SER A 115 4.42 -2.44 2.41
CA SER A 115 4.62 -1.01 2.62
C SER A 115 3.40 -0.33 3.25
N VAL A 116 2.18 -0.85 3.06
CA VAL A 116 0.93 -0.26 3.60
C VAL A 116 0.93 -0.25 5.15
N PRO A 117 1.14 -1.38 5.85
CA PRO A 117 1.33 -1.38 7.30
C PRO A 117 2.46 -0.46 7.77
N PHE A 118 3.57 -0.37 7.02
CA PHE A 118 4.68 0.52 7.37
C PHE A 118 4.33 2.00 7.20
N LEU A 119 3.56 2.37 6.17
CA LEU A 119 3.03 3.72 5.97
C LEU A 119 2.09 4.09 7.11
N ASN A 120 1.20 3.17 7.49
CA ASN A 120 0.31 3.34 8.65
C ASN A 120 1.11 3.50 9.96
N LEU A 121 2.20 2.75 10.14
CA LEU A 121 3.09 2.89 11.28
C LEU A 121 3.80 4.26 11.32
N ILE A 122 4.22 4.80 10.16
CA ILE A 122 4.78 6.16 10.06
C ILE A 122 3.74 7.20 10.47
N LYS A 123 2.49 7.09 9.97
CA LYS A 123 1.38 7.97 10.38
C LYS A 123 1.16 7.91 11.88
N MET A 124 1.12 6.72 12.47
CA MET A 124 0.96 6.54 13.91
C MET A 124 2.08 7.23 14.70
N LYS A 125 3.34 7.13 14.24
CA LYS A 125 4.50 7.73 14.93
C LYS A 125 4.43 9.27 15.00
N ALA A 126 3.68 9.91 14.10
CA ALA A 126 3.47 11.36 14.17
C ALA A 126 2.62 11.77 15.40
N PHE A 127 1.74 10.89 15.88
CA PHE A 127 0.83 11.16 17.01
C PHE A 127 1.23 10.45 18.30
N ALA A 128 1.96 9.34 18.21
CA ALA A 128 2.25 8.46 19.32
C ALA A 128 3.72 8.56 19.78
N LYS A 129 3.94 8.89 21.06
CA LYS A 129 5.24 8.81 21.73
C LYS A 129 5.18 7.85 22.92
N GLY A 130 6.28 7.16 23.20
CA GLY A 130 6.44 6.34 24.40
C GLY A 130 6.44 4.82 24.16
N LYS A 131 6.30 4.06 25.25
CA LYS A 131 6.47 2.59 25.26
C LYS A 131 5.46 1.86 24.36
N PHE A 132 4.19 2.27 24.36
CA PHE A 132 3.15 1.60 23.56
C PHE A 132 3.39 1.72 22.05
N ALA A 133 3.89 2.86 21.57
CA ALA A 133 4.24 3.04 20.16
C ALA A 133 5.38 2.10 19.73
N ASN A 134 6.35 1.85 20.62
CA ASN A 134 7.42 0.89 20.36
C ASN A 134 6.91 -0.54 20.33
N ILE A 135 5.96 -0.92 21.20
CA ILE A 135 5.33 -2.24 21.19
C ILE A 135 4.65 -2.48 19.84
N VAL A 136 3.78 -1.56 19.41
CA VAL A 136 3.08 -1.68 18.11
C VAL A 136 4.09 -1.79 16.96
N ARG A 137 5.15 -0.97 16.96
CA ARG A 137 6.22 -1.06 15.97
C ARG A 137 6.87 -2.44 15.90
N TYR A 138 7.23 -3.03 17.04
CA TYR A 138 7.82 -4.36 17.06
C TYR A 138 6.83 -5.44 16.67
N THR A 139 5.55 -5.29 17.01
CA THR A 139 4.49 -6.21 16.56
C THR A 139 4.36 -6.21 15.03
N ILE A 140 4.33 -5.04 14.38
CA ILE A 140 4.25 -4.96 12.91
C ILE A 140 5.51 -5.55 12.27
N ILE A 141 6.71 -5.26 12.80
CA ILE A 141 7.94 -5.89 12.31
C ILE A 141 7.91 -7.41 12.53
N GLY A 142 7.32 -7.90 13.62
CA GLY A 142 7.13 -9.32 13.89
C GLY A 142 6.20 -10.00 12.89
N LEU A 143 5.08 -9.35 12.54
CA LEU A 143 4.11 -9.85 11.54
C LEU A 143 4.67 -9.86 10.11
N PHE A 144 5.74 -9.11 9.84
CA PHE A 144 6.41 -9.15 8.54
C PHE A 144 7.05 -10.50 8.25
N VAL A 145 7.55 -11.20 9.28
CA VAL A 145 8.22 -12.50 9.12
C VAL A 145 7.27 -13.59 8.57
N PRO A 146 6.09 -13.86 9.17
CA PRO A 146 5.16 -14.83 8.60
C PRO A 146 4.61 -14.39 7.23
N PHE A 147 4.42 -13.09 7.00
CA PHE A 147 4.02 -12.58 5.69
C PHE A 147 5.05 -12.92 4.60
N LEU A 148 6.33 -12.65 4.88
CA LEU A 148 7.44 -12.97 3.98
C LEU A 148 7.54 -14.48 3.73
N PHE A 149 7.34 -15.30 4.76
CA PHE A 149 7.33 -16.76 4.63
C PHE A 149 6.25 -17.22 3.65
N PHE A 150 4.98 -16.79 3.81
CA PHE A 150 3.91 -17.17 2.89
C PHE A 150 4.19 -16.69 1.45
N ARG A 151 4.66 -15.45 1.28
CA ARG A 151 5.04 -14.89 -0.03
C ARG A 151 6.14 -15.68 -0.72
N PHE A 152 7.17 -16.09 0.03
CA PHE A 152 8.23 -16.94 -0.52
C PHE A 152 7.70 -18.31 -0.97
N PHE A 153 6.82 -18.94 -0.18
CA PHE A 153 6.21 -20.22 -0.55
C PHE A 153 5.32 -20.11 -1.80
N ILE A 154 4.57 -19.01 -1.95
CA ILE A 154 3.80 -18.71 -3.16
C ILE A 154 4.73 -18.65 -4.38
N GLY A 155 5.82 -17.89 -4.28
CA GLY A 155 6.80 -17.74 -5.36
C GLY A 155 7.46 -19.07 -5.73
N TYR A 156 7.79 -19.89 -4.73
CA TYR A 156 8.35 -21.22 -4.94
C TYR A 156 7.37 -22.14 -5.70
N GLU A 157 6.10 -22.18 -5.28
CA GLU A 157 5.07 -22.97 -5.97
C GLU A 157 4.86 -22.49 -7.41
N ARG A 158 4.75 -21.17 -7.63
CA ARG A 158 4.63 -20.56 -8.96
C ARG A 158 5.83 -20.88 -9.85
N MET A 159 7.04 -20.82 -9.31
CA MET A 159 8.28 -21.16 -10.02
C MET A 159 8.29 -22.63 -10.46
N MET A 160 7.92 -23.55 -9.57
CA MET A 160 7.95 -24.99 -9.86
C MET A 160 6.84 -25.42 -10.82
N LYS A 161 5.66 -24.80 -10.73
CA LYS A 161 4.49 -25.14 -11.54
C LYS A 161 4.42 -24.39 -12.87
N GLY A 162 4.97 -23.18 -12.93
CA GLY A 162 4.96 -22.32 -14.11
C GLY A 162 3.60 -21.72 -14.45
N TYR A 163 2.71 -21.58 -13.47
CA TYR A 163 1.41 -20.91 -13.59
C TYR A 163 1.07 -20.08 -12.34
N LEU A 164 0.21 -19.07 -12.51
CA LEU A 164 -0.06 -18.02 -11.53
C LEU A 164 -1.06 -18.41 -10.44
N ILE A 165 -2.05 -19.24 -10.79
CA ILE A 165 -3.20 -19.57 -9.94
C ILE A 165 -3.33 -21.08 -9.82
N ASP A 166 -3.47 -21.53 -8.58
CA ASP A 166 -3.76 -22.89 -8.15
C ASP A 166 -4.57 -22.85 -6.86
N GLU A 167 -5.27 -23.91 -6.50
CA GLU A 167 -5.97 -24.00 -5.21
C GLU A 167 -5.00 -23.78 -4.04
N LYS A 168 -3.82 -24.42 -4.09
CA LYS A 168 -2.77 -24.26 -3.08
C LYS A 168 -2.18 -22.84 -3.07
N ILE A 169 -1.95 -22.25 -4.24
CA ILE A 169 -1.39 -20.90 -4.37
C ILE A 169 -2.40 -19.87 -3.84
N SER A 170 -3.68 -20.04 -4.19
CA SER A 170 -4.79 -19.19 -3.76
C SER A 170 -4.96 -19.24 -2.24
N SER A 171 -4.93 -20.44 -1.64
CA SER A 171 -4.96 -20.60 -0.18
C SER A 171 -3.78 -19.90 0.52
N LEU A 172 -2.56 -20.01 -0.02
CA LEU A 172 -1.38 -19.32 0.51
C LEU A 172 -1.50 -17.79 0.39
N HIS A 173 -2.05 -17.27 -0.72
CA HIS A 173 -2.35 -15.84 -0.86
C HIS A 173 -3.36 -15.39 0.21
N GLY A 174 -4.41 -16.15 0.44
CA GLY A 174 -5.40 -15.88 1.50
C GLY A 174 -4.77 -15.76 2.88
N TYR A 175 -3.82 -16.65 3.23
CA TYR A 175 -3.07 -16.54 4.49
C TYR A 175 -2.15 -15.31 4.53
N ALA A 176 -1.45 -15.01 3.44
CA ALA A 176 -0.60 -13.81 3.35
C ALA A 176 -1.43 -12.53 3.51
N PHE A 177 -2.59 -12.45 2.85
CA PHE A 177 -3.53 -11.34 3.00
C PHE A 177 -4.15 -11.27 4.39
N GLY A 178 -4.39 -12.42 5.04
CA GLY A 178 -4.83 -12.45 6.44
C GLY A 178 -3.81 -11.84 7.40
N VAL A 179 -2.52 -12.19 7.27
CA VAL A 179 -1.45 -11.56 8.07
C VAL A 179 -1.37 -10.06 7.82
N LEU A 180 -1.49 -9.64 6.56
CA LEU A 180 -1.50 -8.23 6.18
C LEU A 180 -2.68 -7.47 6.81
N ALA A 181 -3.89 -8.03 6.72
CA ALA A 181 -5.10 -7.45 7.29
C ALA A 181 -5.02 -7.33 8.82
N ILE A 182 -4.43 -8.31 9.51
CA ILE A 182 -4.18 -8.23 10.96
C ILE A 182 -3.20 -7.10 11.27
N ALA A 183 -2.13 -6.94 10.48
CA ALA A 183 -1.15 -5.87 10.68
C ALA A 183 -1.78 -4.49 10.50
N ASP A 184 -2.57 -4.30 9.44
CA ASP A 184 -3.28 -3.06 9.18
C ASP A 184 -4.32 -2.75 10.26
N PHE A 185 -5.12 -3.74 10.66
CA PHE A 185 -6.09 -3.58 11.75
C PHE A 185 -5.44 -3.14 13.07
N ILE A 186 -4.30 -3.73 13.45
CA ILE A 186 -3.54 -3.33 14.64
C ILE A 186 -3.08 -1.87 14.53
N CYS A 187 -2.56 -1.47 13.36
CA CYS A 187 -2.16 -0.09 13.10
C CYS A 187 -3.35 0.87 13.24
N THR A 188 -4.51 0.53 12.66
CA THR A 188 -5.72 1.35 12.69
C THR A 188 -6.26 1.53 14.09
N VAL A 189 -6.45 0.43 14.83
CA VAL A 189 -6.89 0.49 16.24
C VAL A 189 -5.92 1.33 17.07
N SER A 190 -4.61 1.18 16.84
CA SER A 190 -3.58 1.96 17.54
C SER A 190 -3.68 3.45 17.22
N ILE A 191 -3.83 3.82 15.94
CA ILE A 191 -4.01 5.22 15.50
C ILE A 191 -5.24 5.81 16.17
N PHE A 192 -6.39 5.13 16.11
CA PHE A 192 -7.63 5.60 16.77
C PHE A 192 -7.45 5.81 18.26
N TYR A 193 -6.81 4.86 18.94
CA TYR A 193 -6.54 4.96 20.37
C TYR A 193 -5.67 6.19 20.70
N PHE A 194 -4.56 6.38 19.98
CA PHE A 194 -3.65 7.50 20.22
C PHE A 194 -4.25 8.85 19.87
N VAL A 195 -5.01 8.92 18.77
CA VAL A 195 -5.71 10.14 18.36
C VAL A 195 -6.74 10.54 19.41
N ARG A 196 -7.58 9.61 19.87
CA ARG A 196 -8.58 9.90 20.92
C ARG A 196 -7.91 10.38 22.21
N LYS A 197 -6.82 9.73 22.60
CA LYS A 197 -6.04 10.13 23.79
C LYS A 197 -5.45 11.53 23.64
N HIS A 198 -4.87 11.85 22.49
CA HIS A 198 -4.26 13.14 22.21
C HIS A 198 -5.30 14.27 22.07
N ASN A 199 -6.46 13.98 21.46
CA ASN A 199 -7.55 14.95 21.33
C ASN A 199 -8.13 15.34 22.69
N ASN A 200 -8.29 14.37 23.59
CA ASN A 200 -8.73 14.64 24.97
C ASN A 200 -7.73 15.53 25.75
N GLN A 201 -6.45 15.55 25.36
CA GLN A 201 -5.43 16.41 25.98
C GLN A 201 -5.36 17.81 25.35
N LEU A 202 -5.72 17.95 24.06
CA LEU A 202 -5.67 19.20 23.30
C LEU A 202 -6.99 19.95 23.19
N SER A 203 -8.08 19.44 23.79
CA SER A 203 -9.43 20.00 23.75
C SER A 203 -9.58 21.43 24.33
N TYR A 204 -8.48 22.15 24.55
CA TYR A 204 -8.47 23.54 25.00
C TYR A 204 -8.22 24.58 23.89
N SER A 205 -7.75 24.23 22.68
CA SER A 205 -7.50 25.27 21.64
C SER A 205 -7.07 24.77 20.25
N THR A 206 -7.96 24.25 19.40
CA THR A 206 -7.68 24.21 17.93
C THR A 206 -8.91 24.35 17.05
N SER A 207 -8.72 24.95 15.87
CA SER A 207 -9.70 25.40 14.89
C SER A 207 -10.33 24.29 14.02
N ASN A 208 -11.60 24.49 13.62
CA ASN A 208 -12.48 23.56 12.89
C ASN A 208 -11.91 22.95 11.59
N ILE A 209 -10.93 23.59 10.92
CA ILE A 209 -10.35 23.06 9.67
C ILE A 209 -9.32 21.95 9.91
N SER A 210 -8.55 22.00 11.01
CA SER A 210 -7.59 20.94 11.34
C SER A 210 -8.32 19.62 11.63
N GLU A 211 -9.53 19.70 12.17
CA GLU A 211 -10.39 18.57 12.48
C GLU A 211 -10.94 17.90 11.22
N TYR A 212 -11.37 18.69 10.22
CA TYR A 212 -11.85 18.16 8.94
C TYR A 212 -10.77 17.39 8.17
N ILE A 213 -9.55 17.93 8.11
CA ILE A 213 -8.41 17.30 7.43
C ILE A 213 -7.99 15.99 8.13
N LYS A 214 -8.06 15.96 9.47
CA LYS A 214 -7.82 14.73 10.24
C LYS A 214 -8.90 13.67 9.96
N ASN A 215 -10.17 14.07 9.92
CA ASN A 215 -11.28 13.16 9.65
C ASN A 215 -11.20 12.51 8.26
N SER A 216 -10.80 13.26 7.23
CA SER A 216 -10.63 12.69 5.88
C SER A 216 -9.55 11.59 5.83
N SER A 217 -8.43 11.77 6.54
CA SER A 217 -7.36 10.77 6.53
C SER A 217 -7.71 9.50 7.30
N TYR A 218 -8.53 9.61 8.35
CA TYR A 218 -9.06 8.44 9.06
C TYR A 218 -10.03 7.64 8.22
N THR A 219 -10.88 8.31 7.44
CA THR A 219 -11.82 7.63 6.54
C THR A 219 -11.07 6.80 5.50
N THR A 220 -10.01 7.35 4.89
CA THR A 220 -9.18 6.61 3.92
C THR A 220 -8.55 5.37 4.57
N LEU A 221 -8.03 5.52 5.78
CA LEU A 221 -7.36 4.43 6.51
C LEU A 221 -8.35 3.31 6.88
N ILE A 222 -9.54 3.64 7.40
CA ILE A 222 -10.60 2.65 7.64
C ILE A 222 -11.05 1.98 6.34
N ALA A 223 -11.22 2.73 5.26
CA ALA A 223 -11.68 2.18 3.99
C ALA A 223 -10.71 1.15 3.41
N VAL A 224 -9.40 1.43 3.47
CA VAL A 224 -8.34 0.50 3.05
C VAL A 224 -8.39 -0.79 3.88
N ASP A 225 -8.49 -0.67 5.21
CA ASP A 225 -8.59 -1.82 6.12
C ASP A 225 -9.82 -2.69 5.87
N ILE A 226 -11.00 -2.08 5.70
CA ILE A 226 -12.24 -2.81 5.42
C ILE A 226 -12.11 -3.61 4.13
N VAL A 227 -11.52 -3.03 3.09
CA VAL A 227 -11.30 -3.74 1.82
C VAL A 227 -10.29 -4.86 1.98
N GLY A 228 -9.17 -4.64 2.68
CA GLY A 228 -8.18 -5.69 2.95
C GLY A 228 -8.76 -6.87 3.74
N PHE A 229 -9.56 -6.58 4.77
CA PHE A 229 -10.23 -7.60 5.57
C PHE A 229 -11.30 -8.36 4.77
N SER A 230 -12.10 -7.63 3.97
CA SER A 230 -13.11 -8.23 3.08
C SER A 230 -12.46 -9.17 2.06
N LEU A 231 -11.35 -8.74 1.46
CA LEU A 231 -10.59 -9.56 0.51
C LEU A 231 -10.07 -10.84 1.17
N SER A 232 -9.45 -10.75 2.35
CA SER A 232 -8.93 -11.93 3.06
C SER A 232 -10.04 -12.93 3.41
N ILE A 233 -11.20 -12.45 3.92
CA ILE A 233 -12.34 -13.32 4.22
C ILE A 233 -12.87 -13.99 2.96
N LEU A 234 -13.12 -13.20 1.90
CA LEU A 234 -13.68 -13.73 0.66
C LEU A 234 -12.74 -14.76 0.05
N ASP A 235 -11.44 -14.49 0.02
CA ASP A 235 -10.44 -15.39 -0.55
C ASP A 235 -10.35 -16.71 0.25
N ILE A 236 -10.37 -16.65 1.59
CA ILE A 236 -10.41 -17.86 2.42
C ILE A 236 -11.69 -18.66 2.17
N ILE A 237 -12.85 -18.00 2.12
CA ILE A 237 -14.15 -18.67 1.92
C ILE A 237 -14.22 -19.33 0.54
N THR A 238 -13.85 -18.60 -0.52
CA THR A 238 -13.90 -19.13 -1.89
C THR A 238 -12.91 -20.28 -2.09
N ASN A 239 -11.74 -20.24 -1.43
CA ASN A 239 -10.72 -21.28 -1.56
C ASN A 239 -10.90 -22.48 -0.62
N SER A 240 -11.73 -22.38 0.43
CA SER A 240 -11.94 -23.50 1.36
C SER A 240 -12.87 -24.59 0.82
N GLY A 241 -13.42 -24.43 -0.39
CA GLY A 241 -14.29 -25.41 -1.05
C GLY A 241 -15.67 -25.60 -0.40
N VAL A 242 -15.95 -24.94 0.73
CA VAL A 242 -17.22 -25.07 1.47
C VAL A 242 -18.39 -24.45 0.71
N VAL A 243 -18.13 -23.50 -0.19
CA VAL A 243 -19.15 -22.67 -0.85
C VAL A 243 -18.91 -22.53 -2.37
N GLU A 244 -18.10 -23.43 -2.95
CA GLU A 244 -17.67 -23.35 -4.36
C GLU A 244 -18.86 -23.32 -5.35
N ASP A 245 -19.99 -23.95 -4.98
CA ASP A 245 -21.20 -23.99 -5.81
C ASP A 245 -22.06 -22.71 -5.75
N TYR A 246 -21.88 -21.85 -4.74
CA TYR A 246 -22.75 -20.69 -4.51
C TYR A 246 -22.06 -19.34 -4.74
N ILE A 247 -20.75 -19.24 -4.51
CA ILE A 247 -20.02 -17.98 -4.63
C ILE A 247 -18.93 -18.13 -5.69
N PRO A 248 -19.03 -17.42 -6.83
CA PRO A 248 -17.99 -17.47 -7.85
C PRO A 248 -16.71 -16.82 -7.32
N SER A 249 -15.56 -17.45 -7.59
CA SER A 249 -14.23 -16.93 -7.22
C SER A 249 -13.95 -15.55 -7.83
N THR A 250 -14.66 -15.15 -8.87
CA THR A 250 -14.56 -13.83 -9.50
C THR A 250 -15.01 -12.68 -8.61
N ILE A 251 -15.71 -12.92 -7.50
CA ILE A 251 -16.14 -11.87 -6.57
C ILE A 251 -14.96 -11.19 -5.85
N THR A 252 -13.79 -11.83 -5.78
CA THR A 252 -12.59 -11.26 -5.16
C THR A 252 -11.89 -10.24 -6.06
N ILE A 253 -12.10 -10.32 -7.39
CA ILE A 253 -11.40 -9.51 -8.40
C ILE A 253 -11.56 -8.00 -8.13
N PRO A 254 -12.77 -7.45 -7.89
CA PRO A 254 -12.92 -6.02 -7.63
C PRO A 254 -12.15 -5.53 -6.39
N PHE A 255 -12.12 -6.33 -5.32
CA PHE A 255 -11.39 -6.01 -4.09
C PHE A 255 -9.88 -6.06 -4.33
N GLN A 256 -9.41 -7.04 -5.09
CA GLN A 256 -8.01 -7.12 -5.50
C GLN A 256 -7.63 -5.91 -6.37
N CYS A 257 -8.50 -5.50 -7.32
CA CYS A 257 -8.29 -4.29 -8.12
C CYS A 257 -8.18 -3.05 -7.23
N PHE A 258 -9.03 -2.92 -6.21
CA PHE A 258 -8.97 -1.80 -5.27
C PHE A 258 -7.68 -1.83 -4.45
N MET A 259 -7.26 -3.01 -3.98
CA MET A 259 -6.01 -3.21 -3.26
C MET A 259 -4.79 -2.80 -4.11
N SER A 260 -4.79 -3.11 -5.40
CA SER A 260 -3.70 -2.72 -6.31
C SER A 260 -3.54 -1.20 -6.48
N ASN A 261 -4.57 -0.42 -6.11
CA ASN A 261 -4.57 1.04 -6.15
C ASN A 261 -4.34 1.70 -4.77
N PHE A 262 -4.05 0.92 -3.71
CA PHE A 262 -3.89 1.47 -2.35
C PHE A 262 -2.78 2.50 -2.22
N ILE A 263 -1.62 2.29 -2.84
CA ILE A 263 -0.51 3.24 -2.75
C ILE A 263 -0.89 4.57 -3.41
N LEU A 264 -1.61 4.52 -4.54
CA LEU A 264 -2.15 5.71 -5.19
C LEU A 264 -3.15 6.45 -4.28
N ILE A 265 -4.11 5.73 -3.69
CA ILE A 265 -5.10 6.30 -2.76
C ILE A 265 -4.41 6.95 -1.55
N LEU A 266 -3.43 6.27 -0.95
CA LEU A 266 -2.65 6.78 0.17
C LEU A 266 -1.78 7.99 -0.19
N SER A 267 -1.32 8.07 -1.45
CA SER A 267 -0.57 9.21 -1.96
C SER A 267 -1.46 10.44 -2.14
N VAL A 268 -2.68 10.25 -2.66
CA VAL A 268 -3.69 11.31 -2.76
C VAL A 268 -4.12 11.79 -1.38
N ASP A 269 -4.32 10.88 -0.42
CA ASP A 269 -4.62 11.23 0.97
C ASP A 269 -3.52 12.09 1.61
N ALA A 270 -2.26 11.69 1.44
CA ALA A 270 -1.13 12.48 1.94
C ALA A 270 -0.98 13.84 1.25
N LEU A 271 -1.34 13.93 -0.04
CA LEU A 271 -1.39 15.19 -0.77
C LEU A 271 -2.44 16.13 -0.18
N ILE A 272 -3.67 15.63 0.01
CA ILE A 272 -4.78 16.39 0.60
C ILE A 272 -4.39 16.87 2.00
N PHE A 273 -3.77 16.01 2.81
CA PHE A 273 -3.30 16.38 4.14
C PHE A 273 -2.28 17.53 4.11
N LYS A 274 -1.29 17.45 3.22
CA LYS A 274 -0.22 18.46 3.12
C LYS A 274 -0.73 19.83 2.66
N TYR A 275 -1.56 19.86 1.63
CA TYR A 275 -2.07 21.13 1.08
C TYR A 275 -3.27 21.69 1.85
N GLY A 276 -4.08 20.84 2.47
CA GLY A 276 -5.18 21.25 3.34
C GLY A 276 -4.69 22.08 4.54
N GLY A 277 -3.59 21.68 5.16
CA GLY A 277 -3.04 22.38 6.34
C GLY A 277 -2.48 23.78 6.05
N ASN A 278 -1.96 24.02 4.83
CA ASN A 278 -1.35 25.30 4.46
C ASN A 278 -2.36 26.43 4.21
N ASN A 279 -3.60 26.10 3.85
CA ASN A 279 -4.63 27.13 3.59
C ASN A 279 -5.18 27.77 4.88
N SER A 280 -4.92 27.18 6.05
CA SER A 280 -5.42 27.71 7.34
C SER A 280 -4.55 28.81 7.95
N HIS A 281 -3.34 29.07 7.44
CA HIS A 281 -2.43 30.07 7.99
C HIS A 281 -2.42 31.41 7.26
N LYS A 282 -3.18 31.57 6.17
CA LYS A 282 -3.27 32.84 5.43
C LYS A 282 -4.34 33.82 5.94
N GLY A 283 -4.97 33.53 7.08
CA GLY A 283 -6.11 34.30 7.62
C GLY A 283 -5.92 34.93 8.99
N SER A 284 -4.69 35.28 9.42
CA SER A 284 -4.50 36.12 10.61
C SER A 284 -3.75 37.40 10.28
N THR A 285 -4.45 38.35 9.67
CA THR A 285 -4.05 39.75 9.68
C THR A 285 -4.05 40.24 11.13
N THR A 286 -2.87 40.29 11.71
CA THR A 286 -2.36 41.31 12.64
C THR A 286 -3.43 42.10 13.41
N PHE A 287 -3.95 41.55 14.51
CA PHE A 287 -4.41 42.42 15.59
C PHE A 287 -3.18 43.10 16.17
N LYS A 288 -2.91 44.34 15.73
CA LYS A 288 -2.06 45.28 16.47
C LYS A 288 -2.68 45.44 17.85
N CYS A 289 -2.19 44.68 18.83
CA CYS A 289 -2.42 45.03 20.22
C CYS A 289 -1.73 46.37 20.43
N LYS A 290 -2.54 47.43 20.50
CA LYS A 290 -2.12 48.79 20.80
C LYS A 290 -1.57 48.77 22.22
N SER A 291 -0.26 48.61 22.40
CA SER A 291 0.36 48.79 23.70
C SER A 291 0.22 50.26 24.07
N ILE A 292 -0.76 50.57 24.92
CA ILE A 292 -0.75 51.80 25.70
C ILE A 292 0.36 51.60 26.73
N ASN A 293 1.61 51.88 26.33
CA ASN A 293 2.70 51.98 27.28
C ASN A 293 2.80 53.44 27.71
N LYS A 294 2.38 53.66 28.95
CA LYS A 294 2.58 54.90 29.70
C LYS A 294 4.08 55.22 29.76
N ASN A 295 4.40 56.47 29.49
CA ASN A 295 5.67 57.10 29.82
C ASN A 295 6.21 56.67 31.19
N LYS A 296 7.47 56.20 31.21
CA LYS A 296 8.45 56.69 32.18
C LYS A 296 9.87 56.41 31.67
N ASN A 297 10.65 57.47 31.69
CA ASN A 297 12.07 57.57 31.38
C ASN A 297 12.90 56.45 32.03
N ASP A 298 13.88 55.89 31.32
CA ASP A 298 15.29 56.27 31.49
C ASP A 298 16.24 55.23 30.86
N ILE A 299 17.25 55.78 30.17
CA ILE A 299 18.64 55.31 30.05
C ILE A 299 18.94 54.10 29.14
N SER A 300 19.86 54.39 28.24
CA SER A 300 20.64 53.60 27.29
C SER A 300 21.14 52.24 27.78
N ASP A 301 21.14 51.24 26.90
CA ASP A 301 22.38 50.63 26.42
C ASP A 301 22.16 49.64 25.26
N GLU A 302 23.25 49.42 24.55
CA GLU A 302 23.42 49.10 23.15
C GLU A 302 23.57 47.58 22.88
N VAL A 303 22.88 47.10 21.85
CA VAL A 303 23.29 46.08 20.85
C VAL A 303 24.05 44.82 21.32
N ASN A 304 23.41 43.65 21.18
CA ASN A 304 23.89 42.64 20.22
C ASN A 304 22.85 41.57 19.85
N SER A 305 22.67 41.45 18.54
CA SER A 305 21.77 40.57 17.82
C SER A 305 22.41 39.20 17.56
N THR A 306 21.75 38.12 17.96
CA THR A 306 21.97 36.79 17.36
C THR A 306 20.64 36.17 16.96
N ALA A 307 20.55 35.91 15.65
CA ALA A 307 19.40 35.38 14.94
C ALA A 307 18.97 33.99 15.46
N SER A 308 17.71 33.88 15.91
CA SER A 308 17.08 32.57 16.12
C SER A 308 16.63 32.02 14.76
N SER A 309 17.37 31.04 14.26
CA SER A 309 16.96 30.15 13.19
C SER A 309 15.69 29.39 13.61
N SER A 310 14.57 29.67 12.96
CA SER A 310 13.34 28.92 13.08
C SER A 310 13.49 27.58 12.33
N TYR A 311 13.72 26.51 13.08
CA TYR A 311 13.59 25.15 12.56
C TYR A 311 12.12 24.83 12.34
N VAL A 312 11.69 24.85 11.08
CA VAL A 312 10.44 24.21 10.65
C VAL A 312 10.69 22.71 10.64
N VAL A 313 10.23 22.03 11.68
CA VAL A 313 10.21 20.57 11.75
C VAL A 313 9.08 20.10 10.83
N TYR A 314 9.45 19.56 9.67
CA TYR A 314 8.53 18.79 8.84
C TYR A 314 8.27 17.43 9.51
N CYS A 315 7.05 17.23 9.99
CA CYS A 315 6.49 15.89 10.23
C CYS A 315 6.09 15.24 8.90
#